data_AF-A0A9W9D7A7-F1
#
_entry.id   AF-A0A9W9D7A7-F1
#
_cell.length_a   1.000
_cell.length_b   1.000
_cell.length_c   1.000
_cell.angle_alpha   90.00
_cell.angle_beta   90.00
_cell.angle_gamma   90.00
#
_symmetry.space_group_name_H-M   'P 1'
#
loop_
_entity.id
_entity.type
_entity.pdbx_description
1 polymer ?
#
loop_
_entity_poly.entity_id
_entity_poly.type
_entity_poly.pdbx_seq_one_letter_code
_entity_poly.pdbx_strand_id
1 'polypeptide(L)'
;MKNFNAGKIASLIGMEGTHFLGNSLGVLRVFAQLGVRYVTLTHICHSAFASSNGAGAPMTAVHEGDGLTSLGEELIREINRVGIMVDLSHTSDSTMKQVLNVSKTPVLWTHAGARAVWDHPRNVPDDILRLIGDGPGKKPGVVQSVFYPPFIGPVDSANISRVADRIEHIADIIVETIERGWTEDEIKDLMGRNVMRVMNEVDAVAESLENQLPSAAIWERRKDLPAKWGGEGDAYYPYAVREAQKKLFPVHDEL
;
A
#
# COMPACT_ATOMS: atom_id res chain seq x y z
N MET A 1 -16.80 10.27 -5.08
CA MET A 1 -17.83 10.30 -6.15
C MET A 1 -17.80 11.53 -7.06
N LYS A 2 -17.36 12.73 -6.61
CA LYS A 2 -17.37 13.97 -7.42
C LYS A 2 -16.79 13.83 -8.83
N ASN A 3 -15.63 13.18 -8.98
CA ASN A 3 -14.98 12.99 -10.29
C ASN A 3 -15.79 12.05 -11.21
N PHE A 4 -16.25 10.91 -10.70
CA PHE A 4 -17.06 9.97 -11.47
C PHE A 4 -18.38 10.59 -11.95
N ASN A 5 -19.08 11.30 -11.08
CA ASN A 5 -20.33 11.99 -11.44
C ASN A 5 -20.10 13.09 -12.50
N ALA A 6 -18.90 13.65 -12.55
CA ALA A 6 -18.51 14.66 -13.55
C ALA A 6 -17.92 14.04 -14.84
N GLY A 7 -17.94 12.71 -14.99
CA GLY A 7 -17.35 12.02 -16.14
C GLY A 7 -15.83 12.15 -16.25
N LYS A 8 -15.15 12.48 -15.14
CA LYS A 8 -13.69 12.63 -15.08
C LYS A 8 -13.02 11.34 -14.61
N ILE A 9 -11.81 11.09 -15.12
CA ILE A 9 -10.93 10.04 -14.62
C ILE A 9 -10.29 10.51 -13.32
N ALA A 10 -10.49 9.76 -12.23
CA ALA A 10 -9.82 10.02 -10.97
C ALA A 10 -8.40 9.45 -11.01
N SER A 11 -7.39 10.32 -10.88
CA SER A 11 -5.99 9.92 -10.81
C SER A 11 -5.51 9.96 -9.36
N LEU A 12 -4.96 8.85 -8.86
CA LEU A 12 -4.36 8.75 -7.53
C LEU A 12 -2.86 8.46 -7.66
N ILE A 13 -2.10 8.85 -6.64
CA ILE A 13 -0.65 8.66 -6.60
C ILE A 13 -0.33 7.53 -5.63
N GLY A 14 0.42 6.54 -6.12
CA GLY A 14 1.00 5.49 -5.32
C GLY A 14 2.51 5.49 -5.39
N MET A 15 3.16 5.00 -4.34
CA MET A 15 4.61 4.87 -4.33
C MET A 15 5.03 3.40 -4.18
N GLU A 16 5.80 2.91 -5.14
CA GLU A 16 6.15 1.49 -5.21
C GLU A 16 7.55 1.20 -4.62
N GLY A 17 7.58 0.80 -3.35
CA GLY A 17 8.76 0.33 -2.63
C GLY A 17 9.44 1.42 -1.79
N THR A 18 9.51 1.27 -0.48
CA THR A 18 9.91 2.34 0.46
C THR A 18 11.38 2.78 0.41
N HIS A 19 12.19 2.30 -0.54
CA HIS A 19 13.59 2.68 -0.69
C HIS A 19 13.77 4.18 -1.01
N PHE A 20 12.77 4.83 -1.64
CA PHE A 20 12.78 6.29 -1.86
C PHE A 20 12.56 7.12 -0.59
N LEU A 21 12.13 6.51 0.53
CA LEU A 21 11.94 7.25 1.80
C LEU A 21 13.27 7.65 2.45
N GLY A 22 14.40 7.11 1.96
CA GLY A 22 15.70 7.31 2.59
C GLY A 22 15.70 6.85 4.05
N ASN A 23 14.87 5.85 4.36
CA ASN A 23 14.64 5.30 5.70
C ASN A 23 14.10 6.33 6.72
N SER A 24 13.31 7.31 6.27
CA SER A 24 12.72 8.36 7.09
C SER A 24 11.20 8.33 7.09
N LEU A 25 10.59 8.22 8.28
CA LEU A 25 9.14 8.35 8.46
C LEU A 25 8.65 9.80 8.23
N GLY A 26 9.54 10.79 8.38
CA GLY A 26 9.23 12.18 8.04
C GLY A 26 9.00 12.39 6.55
N VAL A 27 9.77 11.69 5.71
CA VAL A 27 9.61 11.74 4.25
C VAL A 27 8.25 11.13 3.83
N LEU A 28 7.82 10.04 4.49
CA LEU A 28 6.48 9.48 4.28
C LEU A 28 5.39 10.53 4.53
N ARG A 29 5.46 11.29 5.63
CA ARG A 29 4.49 12.35 5.93
C ARG A 29 4.45 13.44 4.87
N VAL A 30 5.61 13.83 4.33
CA VAL A 30 5.69 14.79 3.22
C VAL A 30 4.95 14.24 2.00
N PHE A 31 5.17 12.97 1.63
CA PHE A 31 4.46 12.35 0.52
C PHE A 31 2.95 12.22 0.74
N ALA A 32 2.51 11.96 1.98
CA ALA A 32 1.09 11.98 2.33
C ALA A 32 0.45 13.35 2.04
N GLN A 33 1.14 14.44 2.41
CA GLN A 33 0.71 15.81 2.13
C GLN A 33 0.72 16.15 0.64
N LEU A 34 1.61 15.54 -0.14
CA LEU A 34 1.67 15.68 -1.60
C LEU A 34 0.61 14.85 -2.34
N GLY A 35 -0.29 14.17 -1.62
CA GLY A 35 -1.43 13.47 -2.21
C GLY A 35 -1.18 11.99 -2.51
N VAL A 36 -0.11 11.39 -2.00
CA VAL A 36 0.06 9.93 -2.06
C VAL A 36 -1.05 9.24 -1.27
N ARG A 37 -1.58 8.13 -1.81
CA ARG A 37 -2.69 7.37 -1.22
C ARG A 37 -2.39 5.90 -0.98
N TYR A 38 -1.34 5.34 -1.56
CA TYR A 38 -0.83 4.04 -1.14
C TYR A 38 0.70 3.99 -1.20
N VAL A 39 1.28 3.10 -0.40
CA VAL A 39 2.71 2.78 -0.43
C VAL A 39 2.92 1.28 -0.43
N THR A 40 3.63 0.79 -1.44
CA THR A 40 4.13 -0.58 -1.50
C THR A 40 5.37 -0.69 -0.62
N LEU A 41 5.42 -1.64 0.32
CA LEU A 41 6.49 -1.70 1.32
C LEU A 41 7.87 -2.05 0.74
N THR A 42 7.89 -2.86 -0.31
CA THR A 42 9.09 -3.26 -1.04
C THR A 42 8.85 -3.21 -2.54
N HIS A 43 9.92 -3.31 -3.33
CA HIS A 43 9.81 -3.65 -4.76
C HIS A 43 10.56 -4.97 -4.95
N ILE A 44 11.32 -5.18 -6.03
CA ILE A 44 12.15 -6.38 -6.24
C ILE A 44 13.34 -6.54 -5.27
N CYS A 45 13.47 -5.65 -4.28
CA CYS A 45 14.53 -5.66 -3.27
C CYS A 45 13.97 -5.41 -1.87
N HIS A 46 14.65 -5.94 -0.85
CA HIS A 46 14.38 -5.61 0.54
C HIS A 46 14.55 -4.11 0.79
N SER A 47 13.84 -3.58 1.78
CA SER A 47 14.05 -2.22 2.28
C SER A 47 14.56 -2.28 3.74
N ALA A 48 14.86 -1.13 4.35
CA ALA A 48 15.18 -1.09 5.77
C ALA A 48 13.97 -1.45 6.67
N PHE A 49 12.78 -1.51 6.09
CA PHE A 49 11.51 -1.70 6.78
C PHE A 49 10.96 -3.10 6.62
N ALA A 50 11.15 -3.72 5.45
CA ALA A 50 10.45 -4.94 5.09
C ALA A 50 11.22 -5.83 4.10
N SER A 51 10.89 -7.12 4.10
CA SER A 51 11.41 -8.12 3.17
C SER A 51 10.61 -8.25 1.88
N SER A 52 11.31 -8.43 0.77
CA SER A 52 10.75 -8.57 -0.58
C SER A 52 10.66 -10.04 -1.02
N ASN A 53 9.76 -10.32 -1.97
CA ASN A 53 9.70 -11.59 -2.71
C ASN A 53 10.50 -11.59 -4.04
N GLY A 54 11.22 -10.50 -4.34
CA GLY A 54 12.14 -10.40 -5.47
C GLY A 54 11.49 -10.27 -6.84
N ALA A 55 12.29 -10.53 -7.88
CA ALA A 55 11.89 -10.47 -9.29
C ALA A 55 11.40 -11.82 -9.85
N GLY A 56 10.89 -12.71 -9.00
CA GLY A 56 10.45 -14.07 -9.38
C GLY A 56 11.39 -15.20 -8.95
N ALA A 57 12.34 -14.92 -8.05
CA ALA A 57 13.13 -15.93 -7.36
C ALA A 57 13.06 -15.70 -5.84
N PRO A 58 13.02 -16.75 -5.01
CA PRO A 58 13.06 -16.61 -3.56
C PRO A 58 14.26 -15.78 -3.12
N MET A 59 14.04 -14.83 -2.20
CA MET A 59 15.09 -14.03 -1.60
C MET A 59 15.43 -14.55 -0.21
N THR A 60 16.71 -14.45 0.17
CA THR A 60 17.16 -14.76 1.52
C THR A 60 16.78 -13.64 2.48
N ALA A 61 16.32 -13.99 3.69
CA ALA A 61 16.05 -13.01 4.73
C ALA A 61 17.30 -12.16 5.05
N VAL A 62 17.11 -10.85 5.22
CA VAL A 62 18.19 -9.90 5.50
C VAL A 62 18.30 -9.52 6.99
N HIS A 63 17.38 -10.03 7.82
CA HIS A 63 17.38 -9.91 9.27
C HIS A 63 16.74 -11.13 9.93
N GLU A 64 16.98 -11.32 11.22
CA GLU A 64 16.34 -12.35 12.02
C GLU A 64 14.82 -12.17 12.02
N GLY A 65 14.08 -13.27 11.94
CA GLY A 65 12.61 -13.29 11.88
C GLY A 65 12.01 -13.11 10.48
N ASP A 66 12.75 -12.54 9.52
CA ASP A 66 12.26 -12.12 8.19
C ASP A 66 10.99 -11.21 8.28
N GLY A 67 10.59 -10.59 7.18
CA GLY A 67 9.38 -9.75 7.17
C GLY A 67 9.65 -8.29 7.53
N LEU A 68 8.92 -7.76 8.51
CA LEU A 68 9.07 -6.41 9.05
C LEU A 68 10.23 -6.33 10.05
N THR A 69 10.96 -5.22 10.00
CA THR A 69 11.85 -4.82 11.10
C THR A 69 11.07 -4.04 12.18
N SER A 70 11.66 -3.77 13.34
CA SER A 70 11.04 -2.87 14.34
C SER A 70 10.74 -1.48 13.76
N LEU A 71 11.60 -0.97 12.88
CA LEU A 71 11.34 0.27 12.14
C LEU A 71 10.20 0.10 11.12
N GLY A 72 10.07 -1.09 10.53
CA GLY A 72 8.94 -1.46 9.67
C GLY A 72 7.60 -1.44 10.40
N GLU A 73 7.53 -1.93 11.63
CA GLU A 73 6.30 -1.83 12.44
C GLU A 73 5.91 -0.37 12.70
N GLU A 74 6.90 0.48 13.00
CA GLU A 74 6.68 1.92 13.16
C GLU A 74 6.25 2.60 11.86
N LEU A 75 6.77 2.14 10.71
CA LEU A 75 6.32 2.59 9.40
C LEU A 75 4.84 2.25 9.18
N ILE A 76 4.40 1.02 9.48
CA ILE A 76 2.98 0.63 9.34
C ILE A 76 2.09 1.50 10.22
N ARG A 77 2.47 1.74 11.47
CA ARG A 77 1.72 2.62 12.39
C ARG A 77 1.63 4.03 11.83
N GLU A 78 2.72 4.57 11.28
CA GLU A 78 2.72 5.90 10.69
C GLU A 78 1.89 5.96 9.40
N ILE A 79 1.95 4.94 8.53
CA ILE A 79 1.10 4.82 7.34
C ILE A 79 -0.39 4.85 7.72
N ASN A 80 -0.78 4.08 8.75
CA ASN A 80 -2.15 4.08 9.26
C ASN A 80 -2.57 5.46 9.80
N ARG A 81 -1.68 6.13 10.54
CA ARG A 81 -1.93 7.44 11.15
C ARG A 81 -2.12 8.55 10.10
N VAL A 82 -1.42 8.47 8.96
CA VAL A 82 -1.48 9.51 7.90
C VAL A 82 -2.50 9.22 6.80
N GLY A 83 -3.31 8.17 6.91
CA GLY A 83 -4.36 7.86 5.93
C GLY A 83 -3.84 7.38 4.59
N ILE A 84 -2.76 6.61 4.60
CA ILE A 84 -2.23 5.96 3.39
C ILE A 84 -2.57 4.46 3.44
N MET A 85 -2.99 3.89 2.30
CA MET A 85 -3.18 2.44 2.16
C MET A 85 -1.84 1.70 2.18
N VAL A 86 -1.77 0.62 2.96
CA VAL A 86 -0.61 -0.29 2.96
C VAL A 86 -0.74 -1.26 1.79
N ASP A 87 0.21 -1.23 0.86
CA ASP A 87 0.27 -2.17 -0.26
C ASP A 87 1.33 -3.26 -0.04
N LEU A 88 0.89 -4.51 -0.17
CA LEU A 88 1.64 -5.73 0.09
C LEU A 88 2.14 -6.42 -1.18
N SER A 89 1.90 -5.83 -2.36
CA SER A 89 2.58 -6.23 -3.59
C SER A 89 4.10 -6.22 -3.38
N HIS A 90 4.83 -7.12 -4.05
CA HIS A 90 6.29 -7.29 -3.91
C HIS A 90 6.84 -7.74 -2.53
N THR A 91 6.01 -7.87 -1.50
CA THR A 91 6.49 -8.27 -0.17
C THR A 91 6.66 -9.78 -0.03
N SER A 92 7.53 -10.21 0.89
CA SER A 92 7.63 -11.63 1.28
C SER A 92 6.38 -12.09 2.03
N ASP A 93 6.11 -13.40 2.04
CA ASP A 93 4.99 -13.97 2.80
C ASP A 93 5.06 -13.62 4.29
N SER A 94 6.27 -13.60 4.87
CA SER A 94 6.51 -13.18 6.25
C SER A 94 6.07 -11.73 6.49
N THR A 95 6.42 -10.82 5.57
CA THR A 95 5.97 -9.42 5.62
C THR A 95 4.45 -9.33 5.57
N MET A 96 3.81 -10.07 4.65
CA MET A 96 2.35 -10.10 4.55
C MET A 96 1.73 -10.49 5.88
N LYS A 97 2.14 -11.62 6.50
CA LYS A 97 1.60 -12.09 7.79
C LYS A 97 1.75 -11.06 8.89
N GLN A 98 2.92 -10.45 9.00
CA GLN A 98 3.22 -9.50 10.07
C GLN A 98 2.45 -8.20 9.89
N VAL A 99 2.31 -7.68 8.67
CA VAL A 99 1.49 -6.50 8.38
C VAL A 99 0.01 -6.75 8.68
N LEU A 100 -0.52 -7.93 8.34
CA LEU A 100 -1.91 -8.28 8.69
C LEU A 100 -2.15 -8.27 10.21
N ASN A 101 -1.13 -8.56 11.02
CA ASN A 101 -1.24 -8.48 12.48
C ASN A 101 -1.07 -7.05 13.02
N VAL A 102 -0.17 -6.26 12.43
CA VAL A 102 0.21 -4.92 12.95
C VAL A 102 -0.71 -3.80 12.45
N SER A 103 -1.17 -3.87 11.19
CA SER A 103 -1.96 -2.79 10.58
C SER A 103 -3.31 -2.62 11.26
N LYS A 104 -3.67 -1.39 11.61
CA LYS A 104 -5.01 -1.01 12.08
C LYS A 104 -5.98 -0.72 10.95
N THR A 105 -5.47 -0.52 9.74
CA THR A 105 -6.27 -0.27 8.54
C THR A 105 -6.42 -1.53 7.69
N PRO A 106 -7.40 -1.57 6.78
CA PRO A 106 -7.40 -2.55 5.69
C PRO A 106 -6.12 -2.47 4.85
N VAL A 107 -5.78 -3.58 4.20
CA VAL A 107 -4.60 -3.68 3.35
C VAL A 107 -4.96 -3.91 1.89
N LEU A 108 -4.00 -3.66 1.01
CA LEU A 108 -4.15 -3.78 -0.44
C LEU A 108 -3.03 -4.64 -1.02
N TRP A 109 -3.33 -5.37 -2.09
CA TRP A 109 -2.35 -5.74 -3.09
C TRP A 109 -2.76 -5.04 -4.38
N THR A 110 -1.99 -4.03 -4.79
CA THR A 110 -2.27 -3.26 -6.01
C THR A 110 -2.04 -4.07 -7.29
N HIS A 111 -1.17 -5.09 -7.25
CA HIS A 111 -0.90 -5.99 -8.37
C HIS A 111 -0.31 -7.32 -7.90
N ALA A 112 -1.19 -8.29 -7.64
CA ALA A 112 -0.81 -9.67 -7.36
C ALA A 112 -1.85 -10.66 -7.90
N GLY A 113 -1.44 -11.90 -8.19
CA GLY A 113 -2.32 -13.03 -8.48
C GLY A 113 -2.47 -13.97 -7.28
N ALA A 114 -3.13 -15.12 -7.49
CA ALA A 114 -3.24 -16.19 -6.51
C ALA A 114 -2.20 -17.28 -6.78
N ARG A 115 -1.40 -17.65 -5.77
CA ARG A 115 -0.27 -18.58 -5.95
C ARG A 115 -0.72 -20.01 -6.25
N ALA A 116 -1.89 -20.41 -5.74
CA ALA A 116 -2.48 -21.70 -6.09
C ALA A 116 -2.86 -21.83 -7.57
N VAL A 117 -3.07 -20.71 -8.28
CA VAL A 117 -3.37 -20.71 -9.73
C VAL A 117 -2.09 -20.75 -10.56
N TRP A 118 -1.09 -19.94 -10.18
CA TRP A 118 0.24 -19.94 -10.80
C TRP A 118 1.30 -19.78 -9.71
N ASP A 119 2.12 -20.81 -9.54
CA ASP A 119 3.12 -20.87 -8.47
C ASP A 119 4.29 -19.93 -8.78
N HIS A 120 4.13 -18.69 -8.36
CA HIS A 120 5.10 -17.63 -8.53
C HIS A 120 5.23 -16.83 -7.24
N PRO A 121 6.45 -16.47 -6.77
CA PRO A 121 6.65 -15.73 -5.52
C PRO A 121 5.90 -14.40 -5.44
N ARG A 122 5.60 -13.79 -6.61
CA ARG A 122 4.82 -12.54 -6.71
C ARG A 122 3.33 -12.67 -6.42
N ASN A 123 2.80 -13.90 -6.38
CA ASN A 123 1.39 -14.17 -6.13
C ASN A 123 1.14 -14.46 -4.64
N VAL A 124 -0.07 -14.17 -4.17
CA VAL A 124 -0.48 -14.32 -2.77
C VAL A 124 -0.83 -15.79 -2.49
N PRO A 125 -0.25 -16.43 -1.45
CA PRO A 125 -0.58 -17.81 -1.11
C PRO A 125 -1.92 -17.92 -0.37
N ASP A 126 -2.57 -19.09 -0.47
CA ASP A 126 -3.92 -19.30 0.06
C ASP A 126 -4.02 -19.14 1.59
N ASP A 127 -2.96 -19.42 2.34
CA ASP A 127 -2.94 -19.21 3.79
C ASP A 127 -3.07 -17.72 4.13
N ILE A 128 -2.52 -16.82 3.32
CA ILE A 128 -2.71 -15.37 3.41
C ILE A 128 -4.08 -14.95 2.91
N LEU A 129 -4.52 -15.45 1.75
CA LEU A 129 -5.84 -15.11 1.20
C LEU A 129 -6.96 -15.48 2.17
N ARG A 130 -6.84 -16.61 2.88
CA ARG A 130 -7.79 -17.00 3.92
C ARG A 130 -7.82 -16.04 5.11
N LEU A 131 -6.81 -15.20 5.33
CA LEU A 131 -6.83 -14.17 6.39
C LEU A 131 -7.57 -12.90 5.96
N ILE A 132 -7.92 -12.75 4.67
CA ILE A 132 -8.59 -11.57 4.15
C ILE A 132 -10.11 -11.72 4.23
N GLY A 133 -10.79 -10.63 4.62
CA GLY A 133 -12.25 -10.54 4.70
C GLY A 133 -12.71 -9.70 5.90
N ASP A 134 -14.02 -9.57 6.05
CA ASP A 134 -14.63 -8.69 7.08
C ASP A 134 -15.15 -9.48 8.32
N GLY A 135 -14.94 -10.79 8.35
CA GLY A 135 -15.37 -11.67 9.45
C GLY A 135 -14.42 -11.69 10.66
N PRO A 136 -14.82 -12.29 11.80
CA PRO A 136 -13.98 -12.40 12.98
C PRO A 136 -12.63 -13.06 12.68
N GLY A 137 -11.54 -12.42 13.11
CA GLY A 137 -10.17 -12.91 12.88
C GLY A 137 -9.66 -12.73 11.44
N LYS A 138 -10.39 -11.99 10.59
CA LYS A 138 -9.94 -11.58 9.25
C LYS A 138 -9.45 -10.14 9.24
N LYS A 139 -8.61 -9.81 8.26
CA LYS A 139 -8.21 -8.45 7.93
C LYS A 139 -9.00 -7.99 6.69
N PRO A 140 -9.75 -6.89 6.77
CA PRO A 140 -10.32 -6.31 5.56
C PRO A 140 -9.22 -5.98 4.57
N GLY A 141 -9.44 -6.27 3.30
CA GLY A 141 -8.46 -5.96 2.28
C GLY A 141 -8.92 -6.39 0.91
N VAL A 142 -8.12 -6.00 -0.09
CA VAL A 142 -8.43 -6.22 -1.50
C VAL A 142 -7.17 -6.70 -2.21
N VAL A 143 -7.33 -7.71 -3.07
CA VAL A 143 -6.28 -8.14 -4.00
C VAL A 143 -6.71 -7.71 -5.39
N GLN A 144 -6.00 -6.73 -5.96
CA GLN A 144 -6.18 -6.30 -7.34
C GLN A 144 -5.37 -7.23 -8.23
N SER A 145 -6.07 -7.94 -9.12
CA SER A 145 -5.48 -8.96 -9.97
C SER A 145 -4.48 -8.35 -10.96
N VAL A 146 -3.28 -8.93 -11.03
CA VAL A 146 -2.23 -8.49 -11.94
C VAL A 146 -2.37 -9.14 -13.32
N PHE A 147 -2.12 -8.37 -14.37
CA PHE A 147 -2.16 -8.85 -15.76
C PHE A 147 -0.78 -8.99 -16.41
N TYR A 148 0.28 -8.99 -15.60
CA TYR A 148 1.63 -9.22 -16.10
C TYR A 148 1.78 -10.71 -16.49
N PRO A 149 2.02 -11.04 -17.77
CA PRO A 149 1.94 -12.42 -18.26
C PRO A 149 2.75 -13.43 -17.44
N PRO A 150 4.04 -13.17 -17.08
CA PRO A 150 4.82 -14.11 -16.28
C PRO A 150 4.24 -14.47 -14.91
N PHE A 151 3.33 -13.66 -14.36
CA PHE A 151 2.71 -13.90 -13.05
C PHE A 151 1.38 -14.67 -13.15
N ILE A 152 0.86 -14.86 -14.36
CA ILE A 152 -0.43 -15.52 -14.58
C ILE A 152 -0.37 -16.66 -15.60
N GLY A 153 0.80 -16.96 -16.17
CA GLY A 153 1.00 -18.08 -17.07
C GLY A 153 2.22 -17.98 -18.01
N PRO A 154 2.30 -18.84 -19.03
CA PRO A 154 3.41 -18.85 -20.01
C PRO A 154 3.51 -17.55 -20.84
N VAL A 155 4.75 -17.10 -21.12
CA VAL A 155 5.09 -15.76 -21.64
C VAL A 155 5.10 -15.70 -23.18
N ASP A 156 5.21 -16.85 -23.82
CA ASP A 156 5.48 -17.12 -25.24
C ASP A 156 4.35 -16.72 -26.21
N SER A 157 3.46 -15.81 -25.78
CA SER A 157 2.33 -15.35 -26.58
C SER A 157 1.90 -13.87 -26.39
N ALA A 158 2.78 -12.99 -25.88
CA ALA A 158 2.45 -11.56 -25.70
C ALA A 158 2.73 -10.70 -26.97
N ASN A 159 1.71 -10.00 -27.49
CA ASN A 159 1.82 -9.01 -28.59
C ASN A 159 0.82 -7.85 -28.38
N ILE A 160 0.80 -6.82 -29.25
CA ILE A 160 -0.09 -5.65 -29.08
C ILE A 160 -1.59 -5.99 -29.19
N SER A 161 -1.95 -7.00 -29.99
CA SER A 161 -3.30 -7.57 -29.97
C SER A 161 -3.58 -8.08 -28.58
N ARG A 162 -2.70 -8.84 -27.96
CA ARG A 162 -2.87 -9.35 -26.57
C ARG A 162 -2.96 -8.27 -25.50
N VAL A 163 -2.50 -7.03 -25.75
CA VAL A 163 -2.72 -5.88 -24.86
C VAL A 163 -4.14 -5.33 -25.06
N ALA A 164 -4.59 -5.19 -26.31
CA ALA A 164 -5.97 -4.84 -26.64
C ALA A 164 -6.95 -5.93 -26.18
N ASP A 165 -6.68 -7.20 -26.48
CA ASP A 165 -7.38 -8.39 -25.99
C ASP A 165 -7.41 -8.40 -24.46
N ARG A 166 -6.44 -7.79 -23.74
CA ARG A 166 -6.48 -7.70 -22.27
C ARG A 166 -7.38 -6.58 -21.76
N ILE A 167 -7.47 -5.46 -22.49
CA ILE A 167 -8.44 -4.39 -22.21
C ILE A 167 -9.85 -4.89 -22.53
N GLU A 168 -10.02 -5.56 -23.66
CA GLU A 168 -11.24 -6.30 -24.01
C GLU A 168 -11.50 -7.42 -23.00
N HIS A 169 -10.47 -8.15 -22.55
CA HIS A 169 -10.60 -9.16 -21.50
C HIS A 169 -11.04 -8.59 -20.16
N ILE A 170 -10.79 -7.31 -19.85
CA ILE A 170 -11.39 -6.69 -18.66
C ILE A 170 -12.91 -6.58 -18.83
N ALA A 171 -13.38 -6.20 -20.03
CA ALA A 171 -14.80 -6.21 -20.36
C ALA A 171 -15.35 -7.65 -20.42
N ASP A 172 -14.62 -8.59 -21.01
CA ASP A 172 -15.02 -9.99 -21.10
C ASP A 172 -14.95 -10.71 -19.75
N ILE A 173 -14.04 -10.35 -18.82
CA ILE A 173 -14.07 -10.85 -17.44
C ILE A 173 -15.35 -10.38 -16.76
N ILE A 174 -15.81 -9.14 -17.02
CA ILE A 174 -17.09 -8.67 -16.47
C ILE A 174 -18.25 -9.47 -17.07
N VAL A 175 -18.23 -9.75 -18.38
CA VAL A 175 -19.26 -10.59 -19.03
C VAL A 175 -19.19 -12.05 -18.55
N GLU A 176 -18.02 -12.65 -18.54
CA GLU A 176 -17.75 -14.02 -18.07
C GLU A 176 -18.11 -14.17 -16.59
N THR A 177 -17.89 -13.15 -15.75
CA THR A 177 -18.34 -13.18 -14.35
C THR A 177 -19.86 -13.19 -14.26
N ILE A 178 -20.57 -12.39 -15.08
CA ILE A 178 -22.05 -12.49 -15.22
C ILE A 178 -22.47 -13.89 -15.67
N GLU A 179 -21.82 -14.45 -16.70
CA GLU A 179 -22.13 -15.80 -17.20
C GLU A 179 -21.84 -16.89 -16.16
N ARG A 180 -20.83 -16.69 -15.30
CA ARG A 180 -20.54 -17.53 -14.13
C ARG A 180 -21.48 -17.28 -12.96
N GLY A 181 -22.48 -16.41 -13.12
CA GLY A 181 -23.53 -16.14 -12.14
C GLY A 181 -23.19 -15.07 -11.10
N TRP A 182 -22.17 -14.24 -11.34
CA TRP A 182 -21.90 -13.09 -10.48
C TRP A 182 -23.02 -12.08 -10.57
N THR A 183 -23.39 -11.54 -9.43
CA THR A 183 -24.37 -10.49 -9.29
C THR A 183 -23.82 -9.15 -9.77
N GLU A 184 -24.72 -8.23 -10.13
CA GLU A 184 -24.35 -6.87 -10.51
C GLU A 184 -23.55 -6.15 -9.41
N ASP A 185 -23.85 -6.42 -8.14
CA ASP A 185 -23.12 -5.82 -7.01
C ASP A 185 -21.70 -6.38 -6.88
N GLU A 186 -21.50 -7.70 -7.02
CA GLU A 186 -20.15 -8.31 -7.02
C GLU A 186 -19.28 -7.74 -8.15
N ILE A 187 -19.87 -7.46 -9.31
CA ILE A 187 -19.19 -6.83 -10.43
C ILE A 187 -18.79 -5.39 -10.10
N LYS A 188 -19.70 -4.58 -9.52
CA LYS A 188 -19.37 -3.22 -9.10
C LYS A 188 -18.29 -3.20 -8.01
N ASP A 189 -18.30 -4.21 -7.15
CA ASP A 189 -17.29 -4.42 -6.12
C ASP A 189 -15.92 -4.73 -6.74
N LEU A 190 -15.87 -5.63 -7.72
CA LEU A 190 -14.68 -5.90 -8.53
C LEU A 190 -14.18 -4.66 -9.28
N MET A 191 -15.07 -3.89 -9.88
CA MET A 191 -14.73 -2.70 -10.69
C MET A 191 -14.21 -1.52 -9.88
N GLY A 192 -14.36 -1.53 -8.55
CA GLY A 192 -13.70 -0.54 -7.70
C GLY A 192 -14.39 -0.18 -6.39
N ARG A 193 -15.63 -0.61 -6.11
CA ARG A 193 -16.23 -0.32 -4.79
C ARG A 193 -15.42 -0.94 -3.65
N ASN A 194 -14.78 -2.08 -3.87
CA ASN A 194 -13.87 -2.69 -2.91
C ASN A 194 -12.67 -1.78 -2.57
N VAL A 195 -12.05 -1.17 -3.58
CA VAL A 195 -10.93 -0.23 -3.37
C VAL A 195 -11.43 1.04 -2.67
N MET A 196 -12.58 1.58 -3.07
CA MET A 196 -13.18 2.75 -2.42
C MET A 196 -13.52 2.48 -0.96
N ARG A 197 -14.01 1.27 -0.63
CA ARG A 197 -14.25 0.85 0.75
C ARG A 197 -12.97 0.86 1.57
N VAL A 198 -11.90 0.23 1.05
CA VAL A 198 -10.57 0.24 1.70
C VAL A 198 -10.07 1.66 1.94
N MET A 199 -10.20 2.55 0.96
CA MET A 199 -9.82 3.96 1.11
C MET A 199 -10.60 4.65 2.22
N ASN A 200 -11.93 4.52 2.23
CA ASN A 200 -12.77 5.15 3.26
C ASN A 200 -12.45 4.63 4.66
N GLU A 201 -12.21 3.32 4.81
CA GLU A 201 -11.85 2.71 6.09
C GLU A 201 -10.44 3.16 6.56
N VAL A 202 -9.49 3.33 5.64
CA VAL A 202 -8.17 3.91 5.94
C VAL A 202 -8.31 5.35 6.43
N ASP A 203 -9.10 6.16 5.75
CA ASP A 203 -9.34 7.56 6.13
C ASP A 203 -10.00 7.64 7.52
N ALA A 204 -11.03 6.82 7.78
CA ALA A 204 -11.70 6.77 9.07
C ALA A 204 -10.76 6.36 10.23
N VAL A 205 -9.84 5.42 9.99
CA VAL A 205 -8.82 5.07 10.98
C VAL A 205 -7.86 6.24 11.19
N ALA A 206 -7.41 6.92 10.13
CA ALA A 206 -6.52 8.06 10.25
C ALA A 206 -7.16 9.21 11.05
N GLU A 207 -8.44 9.51 10.81
CA GLU A 207 -9.23 10.46 11.60
C GLU A 207 -9.26 10.06 13.08
N SER A 208 -9.49 8.78 13.39
CA SER A 208 -9.46 8.30 14.79
C SER A 208 -8.10 8.44 15.47
N LEU A 209 -7.02 8.58 14.68
CA LEU A 209 -5.64 8.71 15.14
C LEU A 209 -5.11 10.15 15.03
N GLU A 210 -5.96 11.15 14.72
CA GLU A 210 -5.53 12.54 14.48
C GLU A 210 -4.77 13.15 15.67
N ASN A 211 -5.12 12.75 16.89
CA ASN A 211 -4.53 13.24 18.14
C ASN A 211 -3.28 12.43 18.56
N GLN A 212 -2.95 11.35 17.84
CA GLN A 212 -1.75 10.57 18.09
C GLN A 212 -0.53 11.31 17.53
N LEU A 213 0.51 11.46 18.36
CA LEU A 213 1.77 12.06 17.91
C LEU A 213 2.43 11.20 16.80
N PRO A 214 3.10 11.83 15.82
CA PRO A 214 3.86 11.10 14.81
C PRO A 214 4.93 10.22 15.43
N SER A 215 5.22 9.07 14.80
CA SER A 215 6.36 8.26 15.23
C SER A 215 7.67 9.04 15.09
N ALA A 216 8.47 9.01 16.17
CA ALA A 216 9.81 9.57 16.25
C ALA A 216 10.91 8.52 15.96
N ALA A 217 10.53 7.33 15.50
CA ALA A 217 11.48 6.26 15.21
C ALA A 217 12.49 6.70 14.13
N ILE A 218 13.76 6.39 14.38
CA ILE A 218 14.87 6.68 13.48
C ILE A 218 15.51 5.37 13.03
N TRP A 219 16.02 5.36 11.79
CA TRP A 219 16.82 4.25 11.34
C TRP A 219 18.22 4.33 11.95
N GLU A 220 18.55 3.40 12.85
CA GLU A 220 19.78 3.42 13.65
C GLU A 220 21.08 3.47 12.83
N ARG A 221 21.04 3.06 11.56
CA ARG A 221 22.20 3.09 10.66
C ARG A 221 22.40 4.43 9.94
N ARG A 222 21.48 5.41 10.05
CA ARG A 222 21.70 6.80 9.59
C ARG A 222 22.57 7.55 10.60
N LYS A 223 23.87 7.54 10.36
CA LYS A 223 24.88 8.26 11.17
C LYS A 223 25.09 9.72 10.72
N ASP A 224 24.44 10.12 9.63
CA ASP A 224 24.53 11.41 8.95
C ASP A 224 23.56 12.47 9.48
N LEU A 225 22.59 12.09 10.33
CA LEU A 225 21.72 13.03 11.05
C LEU A 225 22.41 13.44 12.37
N PRO A 226 22.54 14.74 12.68
CA PRO A 226 23.24 15.16 13.89
C PRO A 226 22.35 15.04 15.14
N ALA A 227 22.92 14.47 16.20
CA ALA A 227 22.65 14.73 17.62
C ALA A 227 21.25 14.39 18.21
N LYS A 228 21.21 14.37 19.56
CA LYS A 228 20.01 14.17 20.40
C LYS A 228 18.81 14.93 19.81
N TRP A 229 17.83 14.17 19.34
CA TRP A 229 16.50 14.67 19.03
C TRP A 229 15.94 15.40 20.27
N GLY A 230 15.48 16.64 20.11
CA GLY A 230 14.81 17.42 21.16
C GLY A 230 15.54 18.67 21.67
N GLY A 231 16.85 18.83 21.41
CA GLY A 231 17.64 19.91 22.06
C GLY A 231 17.53 19.84 23.60
N GLU A 232 17.93 20.89 24.32
CA GLU A 232 17.47 21.03 25.72
C GLU A 232 15.98 21.42 25.71
N GLY A 233 15.11 20.54 26.24
CA GLY A 233 13.71 20.88 26.57
C GLY A 233 12.63 20.47 25.56
N ASP A 234 12.86 19.51 24.66
CA ASP A 234 11.82 18.90 23.79
C ASP A 234 10.97 19.90 22.97
N ALA A 235 11.53 21.04 22.59
CA ALA A 235 10.79 22.07 21.87
C ALA A 235 10.66 21.75 20.38
N TYR A 236 9.49 21.24 19.98
CA TYR A 236 9.06 21.16 18.59
C TYR A 236 8.84 22.56 18.02
N TYR A 237 9.46 22.85 16.87
CA TYR A 237 9.37 24.05 16.01
C TYR A 237 9.02 25.39 16.70
N PRO A 238 9.92 26.39 16.67
CA PRO A 238 9.58 27.75 17.08
C PRO A 238 8.29 28.21 16.40
N TYR A 239 7.38 28.88 17.13
CA TYR A 239 6.10 29.39 16.62
C TYR A 239 6.22 30.09 15.25
N ALA A 240 7.36 30.73 14.99
CA ALA A 240 7.70 31.37 13.72
C ALA A 240 7.68 30.44 12.50
N VAL A 241 8.00 29.15 12.66
CA VAL A 241 8.03 28.17 11.56
C VAL A 241 6.62 27.70 11.18
N ARG A 242 5.72 27.53 12.17
CA ARG A 242 4.31 27.21 11.90
C ARG A 242 3.62 28.30 11.09
N GLU A 243 3.90 29.56 11.40
CA GLU A 243 3.31 30.71 10.70
C GLU A 243 3.89 30.87 9.28
N ALA A 244 5.16 30.51 9.06
CA ALA A 244 5.72 30.47 7.70
C ALA A 244 5.14 29.32 6.87
N GLN A 245 4.90 28.16 7.48
CA GLN A 245 4.34 27.00 6.78
C GLN A 245 2.88 27.22 6.36
N LYS A 246 2.05 27.84 7.21
CA LYS A 246 0.68 28.24 6.86
C LYS A 246 0.61 29.23 5.70
N LYS A 247 1.63 30.08 5.52
CA LYS A 247 1.71 31.05 4.42
C LYS A 247 2.17 30.44 3.10
N LEU A 248 2.91 29.33 3.15
CA LEU A 248 3.48 28.67 1.96
C LEU A 248 2.54 27.63 1.35
N PHE A 249 1.61 27.08 2.13
CA PHE A 249 0.68 26.05 1.70
C PHE A 249 -0.75 26.51 2.05
N PRO A 250 -1.48 27.17 1.14
CA PRO A 250 -2.86 27.57 1.38
C PRO A 250 -3.71 26.32 1.65
N VAL A 251 -4.62 26.45 2.62
CA VAL A 251 -5.58 25.40 2.99
C VAL A 251 -6.58 25.27 1.84
N HIS A 252 -6.90 24.04 1.47
CA HIS A 252 -7.62 23.69 0.25
C HIS A 252 -9.07 24.23 0.16
N ASP A 253 -9.56 24.88 1.22
CA ASP A 253 -10.91 25.40 1.37
C ASP A 253 -11.05 26.87 0.91
N GLU A 254 -9.95 27.49 0.45
CA GLU A 254 -9.93 28.87 -0.07
C GLU A 254 -9.84 28.96 -1.61
N LEU A 255 -10.17 27.87 -2.34
CA LEU A 255 -10.30 27.84 -3.81
C LEU A 255 -11.68 27.35 -4.27
#